data_AF-A0A1M6T7T2-F1
#
_entry.id   AF-A0A1M6T7T2-F1
#
_cell.length_a   1.000
_cell.length_b   1.000
_cell.length_c   1.000
_cell.angle_alpha   90.00
_cell.angle_beta   90.00
_cell.angle_gamma   90.00
#
_symmetry.space_group_name_H-M   'P 1'
#
loop_
_entity.id
_entity.type
_entity.pdbx_description
1 polymer ?
#
loop_
_entity_poly.entity_id
_entity_poly.type
_entity_poly.pdbx_seq_one_letter_code
_entity_poly.pdbx_strand_id
1 'polypeptide(L)'
;MSVGVTENINLSLGVNSIILRARPNKDCPRFTDTQELSIKPARYNTDFQRASTPRKTMFYGVYMSQPSQNELDIMRTTAAYETIPEIRLPNNPYSGKLTLGYWTNHEPLNLIAIMHKKQYTEINPYSMEVFHAYREHLANGDKNLMQKSIAFYDFLADEFSKKDIRGNYDYKISALFSEAASRNSVDGIIYPSVRLGGMSFNVALNELAIKKLKLDSVEEATVQQEGNNVSISINAFTKCNNQSTFKLEDVPGKQ
;
A
#
# COMPACT_ATOMS: atom_id res chain seq x y z
N MET A 1 9.18 -28.77 21.51
CA MET A 1 7.74 -28.44 21.47
C MET A 1 7.52 -27.59 20.21
N SER A 2 7.03 -28.18 19.12
CA SER A 2 6.75 -27.39 17.91
C SER A 2 5.42 -26.66 18.11
N VAL A 3 5.49 -25.38 18.42
CA VAL A 3 4.34 -24.48 18.21
C VAL A 3 4.00 -24.55 16.71
N GLY A 4 2.72 -24.57 16.35
CA GLY A 4 2.25 -24.89 14.99
C GLY A 4 3.05 -24.20 13.89
N VAL A 5 3.59 -24.99 12.95
CA VAL A 5 4.37 -24.52 11.81
C VAL A 5 3.41 -24.16 10.67
N THR A 6 3.65 -23.01 10.04
CA THR A 6 3.01 -22.56 8.80
C THR A 6 4.09 -22.12 7.81
N GLU A 7 3.81 -22.20 6.51
CA GLU A 7 4.66 -21.64 5.47
C GLU A 7 4.13 -20.29 5.00
N ASN A 8 5.04 -19.36 4.74
CA ASN A 8 4.72 -18.00 4.33
C ASN A 8 4.94 -17.79 2.83
N ILE A 9 4.11 -16.97 2.20
CA ILE A 9 4.38 -16.47 0.84
C ILE A 9 5.37 -15.31 0.95
N ASN A 10 6.63 -15.57 0.62
CA ASN A 10 7.62 -14.52 0.46
C ASN A 10 7.64 -14.05 -0.99
N LEU A 11 7.39 -12.76 -1.20
CA LEU A 11 7.40 -12.10 -2.48
C LEU A 11 8.59 -11.14 -2.53
N SER A 12 9.44 -11.26 -3.55
CA SER A 12 10.52 -10.31 -3.79
C SER A 12 10.09 -9.31 -4.86
N LEU A 13 9.99 -8.02 -4.50
CA LEU A 13 9.89 -6.96 -5.51
C LEU A 13 11.28 -6.65 -6.03
N GLY A 14 11.47 -6.78 -7.35
CA GLY A 14 12.73 -6.46 -8.02
C GLY A 14 13.08 -4.97 -7.91
N VAL A 15 14.32 -4.63 -8.24
CA VAL A 15 14.76 -3.22 -8.31
C VAL A 15 13.94 -2.42 -9.32
N ASN A 16 13.82 -1.12 -9.09
CA ASN A 16 13.01 -0.18 -9.88
C ASN A 16 11.49 -0.45 -9.87
N SER A 17 10.99 -1.17 -8.86
CA SER A 17 9.56 -1.28 -8.60
C SER A 17 9.01 0.06 -8.11
N ILE A 18 7.89 0.51 -8.68
CA ILE A 18 7.27 1.80 -8.36
C ILE A 18 6.27 1.62 -7.21
N ILE A 19 6.47 2.38 -6.13
CA ILE A 19 5.58 2.45 -4.97
C ILE A 19 5.05 3.88 -4.87
N LEU A 20 3.74 4.05 -5.06
CA LEU A 20 3.07 5.34 -4.99
C LEU A 20 2.57 5.61 -3.57
N ARG A 21 2.99 6.71 -2.96
CA ARG A 21 2.51 7.14 -1.65
C ARG A 21 1.75 8.44 -1.76
N ALA A 22 0.53 8.45 -1.21
CA ALA A 22 -0.30 9.65 -1.13
C ALA A 22 -0.19 10.32 0.25
N ARG A 23 -0.22 11.65 0.24
CA ARG A 23 -0.40 12.48 1.44
C ARG A 23 -1.40 13.59 1.15
N PRO A 24 -2.56 13.61 1.82
CA PRO A 24 -3.50 14.72 1.71
C PRO A 24 -2.87 16.03 2.20
N ASN A 25 -3.12 17.10 1.46
CA ASN A 25 -2.62 18.45 1.74
C ASN A 25 -3.48 19.16 2.81
N LYS A 26 -3.87 18.44 3.87
CA LYS A 26 -4.66 19.03 4.98
C LYS A 26 -3.80 20.11 5.64
N ASP A 27 -4.31 21.33 5.68
CA ASP A 27 -3.69 22.51 6.29
C ASP A 27 -2.32 22.93 5.69
N CYS A 28 -1.91 22.33 4.57
CA CYS A 28 -0.66 22.65 3.88
C CYS A 28 -0.96 22.91 2.40
N PRO A 29 -0.82 24.14 1.89
CA PRO A 29 -1.14 24.46 0.51
C PRO A 29 -0.37 23.63 -0.52
N ARG A 30 0.90 23.31 -0.21
CA ARG A 30 1.85 22.61 -1.06
C ARG A 30 3.04 22.10 -0.23
N PHE A 31 3.38 20.82 -0.37
CA PHE A 31 4.56 20.23 0.25
C PHE A 31 5.83 20.55 -0.55
N THR A 32 6.97 20.59 0.15
CA THR A 32 8.28 20.91 -0.46
C THR A 32 9.42 20.07 0.11
N ASP A 33 9.20 19.32 1.19
CA ASP A 33 10.20 18.48 1.83
C ASP A 33 9.90 16.99 1.60
N THR A 34 10.92 16.25 1.17
CA THR A 34 10.85 14.79 0.96
C THR A 34 10.39 14.01 2.19
N GLN A 35 10.73 14.46 3.40
CA GLN A 35 10.29 13.85 4.66
C GLN A 35 8.77 13.94 4.82
N GLU A 36 8.12 14.92 4.17
CA GLU A 36 6.66 15.03 4.20
C GLU A 36 6.02 13.86 3.45
N LEU A 37 6.68 13.31 2.44
CA LEU A 37 6.21 12.15 1.70
C LEU A 37 6.77 10.83 2.24
N SER A 38 7.60 10.88 3.28
CA SER A 38 8.20 9.70 3.92
C SER A 38 7.28 9.10 5.00
N ILE A 39 7.83 8.21 5.81
CA ILE A 39 7.14 7.54 6.92
C ILE A 39 6.68 8.55 7.99
N LYS A 40 5.50 8.29 8.56
CA LYS A 40 4.91 9.14 9.59
C LYS A 40 5.74 9.02 10.87
N PRO A 41 6.22 10.13 11.49
CA PRO A 41 6.98 10.01 12.73
C PRO A 41 6.22 9.24 13.80
N ALA A 42 6.91 8.33 14.50
CA ALA A 42 6.32 7.35 15.42
C ALA A 42 5.37 7.99 16.47
N ARG A 43 5.72 9.17 16.98
CA ARG A 43 4.90 9.93 17.96
C ARG A 43 3.50 10.28 17.47
N TYR A 44 3.30 10.38 16.15
CA TYR A 44 2.00 10.67 15.56
C TYR A 44 1.21 9.39 15.24
N ASN A 45 1.82 8.20 15.29
CA ASN A 45 1.10 6.94 15.13
C ASN A 45 0.49 6.51 16.47
N THR A 46 -0.66 7.07 16.82
CA THR A 46 -1.32 6.84 18.11
C THR A 46 -2.23 5.62 18.14
N ASP A 47 -2.54 5.08 16.97
CA ASP A 47 -3.60 4.10 16.78
C ASP A 47 -3.11 2.89 15.99
N PHE A 48 -3.89 1.81 16.05
CA PHE A 48 -3.71 0.67 15.15
C PHE A 48 -4.13 1.06 13.73
N GLN A 49 -3.25 0.82 12.77
CA GLN A 49 -3.55 0.84 11.35
C GLN A 49 -3.38 -0.58 10.80
N ARG A 50 -3.84 -0.83 9.57
CA ARG A 50 -3.91 -2.18 9.00
C ARG A 50 -2.61 -3.00 9.07
N ALA A 51 -1.46 -2.35 9.18
CA ALA A 51 -0.15 -3.00 9.26
C ALA A 51 0.80 -2.37 10.29
N SER A 52 0.31 -1.45 11.14
CA SER A 52 1.15 -0.69 12.06
C SER A 52 0.46 -0.55 13.41
N THR A 53 1.25 -0.60 14.49
CA THR A 53 0.75 -0.50 15.86
C THR A 53 1.11 0.86 16.46
N PRO A 54 0.45 1.28 17.55
CA PRO A 54 0.77 2.54 18.21
C PRO A 54 2.28 2.67 18.49
N ARG A 55 2.85 3.82 18.11
CA ARG A 55 4.28 4.18 18.19
C ARG A 55 5.23 3.36 17.32
N LYS A 56 4.72 2.48 16.45
CA LYS A 56 5.52 1.77 15.44
C LYS A 56 4.90 2.00 14.07
N THR A 57 5.57 2.80 13.27
CA THR A 57 5.05 3.25 11.98
C THR A 57 5.53 2.34 10.85
N MET A 58 4.80 2.35 9.75
CA MET A 58 5.16 1.72 8.49
C MET A 58 5.02 2.74 7.36
N PHE A 59 5.86 2.63 6.35
CA PHE A 59 5.68 3.35 5.09
C PHE A 59 4.58 2.64 4.29
N TYR A 60 3.46 3.33 4.08
CA TYR A 60 2.34 2.85 3.27
C TYR A 60 2.42 3.40 1.85
N GLY A 61 2.21 2.54 0.87
CA GLY A 61 2.07 2.92 -0.53
C GLY A 61 1.23 1.92 -1.31
N VAL A 62 1.00 2.25 -2.58
CA VAL A 62 0.30 1.44 -3.57
C VAL A 62 1.33 0.91 -4.56
N TYR A 63 1.19 -0.35 -4.95
CA TYR A 63 2.05 -1.04 -5.89
C TYR A 63 1.21 -1.74 -6.96
N MET A 64 1.72 -1.71 -8.19
CA MET A 64 1.30 -2.57 -9.30
C MET A 64 2.55 -3.04 -10.03
N SER A 65 2.52 -4.26 -10.55
CA SER A 65 3.64 -4.81 -11.32
C SER A 65 3.70 -4.16 -12.69
N GLN A 66 4.81 -3.48 -13.03
CA GLN A 66 5.07 -2.88 -14.34
C GLN A 66 3.90 -2.04 -14.90
N PRO A 67 3.47 -0.97 -14.19
CA PRO A 67 2.24 -0.26 -14.53
C PRO A 67 2.35 0.50 -15.85
N SER A 68 1.40 0.25 -16.75
CA SER A 68 1.03 1.12 -17.86
C SER A 68 0.43 2.44 -17.37
N GLN A 69 0.21 3.40 -18.28
CA GLN A 69 -0.40 4.69 -17.93
C GLN A 69 -1.77 4.54 -17.25
N ASN A 70 -2.63 3.65 -17.75
CA ASN A 70 -3.94 3.40 -17.13
C ASN A 70 -3.80 2.82 -15.72
N GLU A 71 -2.78 1.99 -15.49
CA GLU A 71 -2.52 1.41 -14.17
C GLU A 71 -1.97 2.45 -13.19
N LEU A 72 -1.23 3.46 -13.66
CA LEU A 72 -0.87 4.62 -12.84
C LEU A 72 -2.12 5.36 -12.36
N ASP A 73 -3.14 5.51 -13.18
CA ASP A 73 -4.40 6.15 -12.76
C ASP A 73 -5.16 5.30 -11.73
N ILE A 74 -5.12 3.96 -11.86
CA ILE A 74 -5.64 3.04 -10.84
C ILE A 74 -4.85 3.19 -9.54
N MET A 75 -3.52 3.30 -9.60
CA MET A 75 -2.68 3.51 -8.42
C MET A 75 -3.00 4.85 -7.74
N ARG A 76 -3.11 5.96 -8.49
CA ARG A 76 -3.50 7.28 -7.99
C ARG A 76 -4.87 7.23 -7.30
N THR A 77 -5.84 6.61 -7.97
CA THR A 77 -7.21 6.43 -7.46
C THR A 77 -7.20 5.61 -6.17
N THR A 78 -6.45 4.51 -6.14
CA THR A 78 -6.28 3.69 -4.94
C THR A 78 -5.70 4.52 -3.79
N ALA A 79 -4.62 5.26 -4.07
CA ALA A 79 -3.93 6.04 -3.06
C ALA A 79 -4.83 7.16 -2.49
N ALA A 80 -5.66 7.79 -3.32
CA ALA A 80 -6.68 8.72 -2.88
C ALA A 80 -7.71 8.03 -1.96
N TYR A 81 -8.30 6.89 -2.39
CA TYR A 81 -9.26 6.14 -1.57
C TYR A 81 -8.66 5.65 -0.25
N GLU A 82 -7.37 5.35 -0.19
CA GLU A 82 -6.70 4.92 1.05
C GLU A 82 -6.40 6.09 2.00
N THR A 83 -6.30 7.32 1.51
CA THR A 83 -5.85 8.47 2.32
C THR A 83 -6.93 9.53 2.59
N ILE A 84 -8.01 9.56 1.81
CA ILE A 84 -9.10 10.53 1.92
C ILE A 84 -10.39 9.78 2.31
N PRO A 85 -10.78 9.75 3.59
CA PRO A 85 -12.02 9.11 4.03
C PRO A 85 -13.28 9.68 3.40
N GLU A 86 -13.28 10.98 3.12
CA GLU A 86 -14.42 11.75 2.61
C GLU A 86 -14.89 11.21 1.27
N ILE A 87 -13.97 10.74 0.41
CA ILE A 87 -14.32 10.20 -0.91
C ILE A 87 -14.84 8.76 -0.90
N ARG A 88 -14.89 8.13 0.28
CA ARG A 88 -15.46 6.79 0.45
C ARG A 88 -16.97 6.83 0.68
N LEU A 89 -17.50 8.00 1.00
CA LEU A 89 -18.90 8.20 1.30
C LEU A 89 -19.67 8.38 -0.02
N PRO A 90 -20.70 7.56 -0.29
CA PRO A 90 -21.51 7.71 -1.49
C PRO A 90 -22.13 9.11 -1.56
N ASN A 91 -22.13 9.71 -2.75
CA ASN A 91 -22.71 11.03 -3.00
C ASN A 91 -22.21 12.16 -2.09
N ASN A 92 -21.00 12.05 -1.53
CA ASN A 92 -20.41 13.11 -0.72
C ASN A 92 -19.53 14.01 -1.60
N PRO A 93 -19.96 15.26 -1.92
CA PRO A 93 -19.14 16.16 -2.71
C PRO A 93 -17.84 16.46 -1.98
N TYR A 94 -16.72 16.33 -2.69
CA TYR A 94 -15.40 16.58 -2.12
C TYR A 94 -14.54 17.33 -3.14
N SER A 95 -13.74 18.27 -2.65
CA SER A 95 -12.67 18.91 -3.41
C SER A 95 -11.50 19.15 -2.47
N GLY A 96 -10.33 18.62 -2.82
CA GLY A 96 -9.13 18.77 -2.00
C GLY A 96 -7.86 18.44 -2.76
N LYS A 97 -6.72 18.85 -2.18
CA LYS A 97 -5.41 18.57 -2.77
C LYS A 97 -4.78 17.30 -2.19
N LEU A 98 -4.08 16.57 -3.05
CA LEU A 98 -3.35 15.36 -2.74
C LEU A 98 -1.95 15.45 -3.34
N THR A 99 -0.92 15.19 -2.54
CA THR A 99 0.44 15.06 -3.05
C THR A 99 0.82 13.59 -3.12
N LEU A 100 1.39 13.21 -4.25
CA LEU A 100 1.72 11.84 -4.62
C LEU A 100 3.24 11.74 -4.81
N GLY A 101 3.90 10.94 -3.99
CA GLY A 101 5.32 10.62 -4.14
C GLY A 101 5.51 9.29 -4.83
N TYR A 102 6.28 9.27 -5.91
CA TYR A 102 6.68 8.06 -6.62
C TYR A 102 8.04 7.61 -6.11
N TRP A 103 8.04 6.49 -5.41
CA TRP A 103 9.25 5.91 -4.83
C TRP A 103 9.66 4.70 -5.65
N THR A 104 10.94 4.57 -5.94
CA THR A 104 11.51 3.34 -6.51
C THR A 104 12.51 2.73 -5.54
N ASN A 105 12.57 1.40 -5.54
CA ASN A 105 13.57 0.69 -4.76
C ASN A 105 14.86 0.48 -5.57
N HIS A 106 16.02 0.75 -4.96
CA HIS A 106 17.33 0.48 -5.55
C HIS A 106 17.93 -0.87 -5.09
N GLU A 107 17.29 -1.51 -4.11
CA GLU A 107 17.56 -2.89 -3.70
C GLU A 107 16.27 -3.70 -3.67
N PRO A 108 16.29 -5.03 -3.87
CA PRO A 108 15.10 -5.86 -3.75
C PRO A 108 14.40 -5.72 -2.39
N LEU A 109 13.07 -5.76 -2.43
CA LEU A 109 12.23 -5.74 -1.23
C LEU A 109 11.63 -7.13 -1.00
N ASN A 110 11.92 -7.73 0.15
CA ASN A 110 11.39 -9.01 0.57
C ASN A 110 10.12 -8.81 1.41
N LEU A 111 8.96 -9.15 0.87
CA LEU A 111 7.66 -8.90 1.48
C LEU A 111 6.94 -10.20 1.80
N ILE A 112 6.16 -10.21 2.87
CA ILE A 112 5.16 -11.28 3.07
C ILE A 112 3.88 -10.89 2.33
N ALA A 113 3.43 -11.77 1.44
CA ALA A 113 2.21 -11.56 0.68
C ALA A 113 0.98 -12.12 1.41
N ILE A 114 -0.03 -11.27 1.60
CA ILE A 114 -1.34 -11.63 2.14
C ILE A 114 -2.37 -11.52 0.99
N MET A 115 -2.22 -12.37 -0.03
CA MET A 115 -2.98 -12.31 -1.30
C MET A 115 -3.86 -13.55 -1.54
N HIS A 116 -4.29 -14.24 -0.49
CA HIS A 116 -4.83 -15.60 -0.62
C HIS A 116 -6.34 -15.69 -0.90
N LYS A 117 -7.06 -14.55 -0.96
CA LYS A 117 -8.50 -14.59 -1.25
C LYS A 117 -8.77 -14.78 -2.74
N LYS A 118 -9.36 -15.93 -3.10
CA LYS A 118 -9.82 -16.27 -4.46
C LYS A 118 -10.62 -15.16 -5.14
N GLN A 119 -11.42 -14.39 -4.40
CA GLN A 119 -12.20 -13.28 -4.98
C GLN A 119 -11.33 -12.19 -5.64
N TYR A 120 -10.05 -12.06 -5.27
CA TYR A 120 -9.12 -11.09 -5.86
C TYR A 120 -8.25 -11.70 -6.96
N THR A 121 -8.17 -13.04 -7.05
CA THR A 121 -7.38 -13.71 -8.09
C THR A 121 -8.02 -13.57 -9.46
N GLU A 122 -9.34 -13.39 -9.52
CA GLU A 122 -10.08 -13.20 -10.78
C GLU A 122 -9.99 -11.76 -11.33
N ILE A 123 -9.45 -10.82 -10.53
CA ILE A 123 -9.46 -9.37 -10.83
C ILE A 123 -8.09 -8.86 -11.28
N ASN A 124 -7.02 -9.37 -10.66
CA ASN A 124 -5.65 -8.98 -10.99
C ASN A 124 -4.82 -10.22 -11.36
N PRO A 125 -4.26 -10.30 -12.60
CA PRO A 125 -3.44 -11.43 -13.04
C PRO A 125 -2.26 -11.75 -12.11
N TYR A 126 -1.65 -10.74 -11.49
CA TYR A 126 -0.55 -10.92 -10.54
C TYR A 126 -1.02 -11.60 -9.25
N SER A 127 -2.23 -11.29 -8.76
CA SER A 127 -2.83 -12.01 -7.63
C SER A 127 -3.05 -13.48 -7.98
N MET A 128 -3.47 -13.78 -9.20
CA MET A 128 -3.66 -15.14 -9.70
C MET A 128 -2.35 -15.92 -9.73
N GLU A 129 -1.29 -15.31 -10.27
CA GLU A 129 0.05 -15.90 -10.32
C GLU A 129 0.59 -16.22 -8.93
N VAL A 130 0.54 -15.26 -8.00
CA VAL A 130 1.00 -15.47 -6.61
C VAL A 130 0.18 -16.56 -5.91
N PHE A 131 -1.14 -16.59 -6.13
CA PHE A 131 -2.01 -17.61 -5.56
C PHE A 131 -1.68 -19.01 -6.08
N HIS A 132 -1.48 -19.18 -7.39
CA HIS A 132 -1.11 -20.47 -7.97
C HIS A 132 0.27 -20.93 -7.52
N ALA A 133 1.28 -20.06 -7.57
CA ALA A 133 2.64 -20.39 -7.17
C ALA A 133 2.70 -20.89 -5.71
N TYR A 134 1.94 -20.27 -4.81
CA TYR A 134 1.86 -20.72 -3.42
C TYR A 134 1.18 -22.08 -3.27
N ARG A 135 0.04 -22.27 -3.95
CA ARG A 135 -0.70 -23.54 -3.89
C ARG A 135 0.13 -24.69 -4.45
N GLU A 136 0.89 -24.45 -5.53
CA GLU A 136 1.83 -25.42 -6.10
C GLU A 136 2.97 -25.73 -5.14
N HIS A 137 3.55 -24.71 -4.49
CA HIS A 137 4.59 -24.90 -3.48
C HIS A 137 4.10 -25.79 -2.33
N LEU A 138 2.94 -25.48 -1.77
CA LEU A 138 2.34 -26.25 -0.68
C LEU A 138 1.94 -27.68 -1.10
N ALA A 139 1.48 -27.87 -2.34
CA ALA A 139 1.04 -29.17 -2.84
C ALA A 139 2.20 -30.19 -2.91
N ASN A 140 3.44 -29.71 -3.05
CA ASN A 140 4.65 -30.53 -3.05
C ASN A 140 5.14 -30.89 -1.63
N GLY A 141 4.51 -30.36 -0.57
CA GLY A 141 4.90 -30.53 0.83
C GLY A 141 3.98 -31.44 1.67
N ASP A 142 4.09 -31.32 2.99
CA ASP A 142 3.23 -32.02 3.96
C ASP A 142 1.78 -31.49 3.86
N LYS A 143 0.82 -32.39 3.61
CA LYS A 143 -0.61 -32.05 3.51
C LYS A 143 -1.17 -31.36 4.75
N ASN A 144 -0.71 -31.72 5.95
CA ASN A 144 -1.15 -31.10 7.19
C ASN A 144 -0.60 -29.67 7.31
N LEU A 145 0.65 -29.47 6.92
CA LEU A 145 1.26 -28.15 6.83
C LEU A 145 0.52 -27.27 5.80
N MET A 146 0.24 -27.80 4.62
CA MET A 146 -0.56 -27.10 3.59
C MET A 146 -1.92 -26.65 4.14
N GLN A 147 -2.68 -27.54 4.79
CA GLN A 147 -4.00 -27.20 5.33
C GLN A 147 -3.93 -26.12 6.39
N LYS A 148 -2.96 -26.20 7.30
CA LYS A 148 -2.73 -25.17 8.33
C LYS A 148 -2.34 -23.84 7.72
N SER A 149 -1.41 -23.84 6.77
CA SER A 149 -0.94 -22.64 6.10
C SER A 149 -2.07 -21.96 5.31
N ILE A 150 -2.89 -22.72 4.58
CA ILE A 150 -4.07 -22.18 3.89
C ILE A 150 -5.05 -21.56 4.89
N ALA A 151 -5.45 -22.29 5.94
CA ALA A 151 -6.42 -21.80 6.91
C ALA A 151 -5.93 -20.52 7.64
N PHE A 152 -4.64 -20.48 7.98
CA PHE A 152 -4.03 -19.31 8.61
C PHE A 152 -4.00 -18.09 7.67
N TYR A 153 -3.58 -18.29 6.43
CA TYR A 153 -3.49 -17.19 5.45
C TYR A 153 -4.86 -16.71 4.95
N ASP A 154 -5.87 -17.58 4.90
CA ASP A 154 -7.25 -17.18 4.64
C ASP A 154 -7.77 -16.27 5.76
N PHE A 155 -7.54 -16.66 7.01
CA PHE A 155 -7.88 -15.83 8.18
C PHE A 155 -7.16 -14.48 8.16
N LEU A 156 -5.85 -14.46 7.86
CA LEU A 156 -5.14 -13.19 7.72
C LEU A 156 -5.71 -12.36 6.57
N ALA A 157 -6.00 -12.94 5.42
CA ALA A 157 -6.59 -12.22 4.31
C ALA A 157 -7.98 -11.66 4.65
N ASP A 158 -8.78 -12.33 5.48
CA ASP A 158 -10.01 -11.76 6.08
C ASP A 158 -9.71 -10.52 6.92
N GLU A 159 -8.73 -10.60 7.83
CA GLU A 159 -8.31 -9.49 8.69
C GLU A 159 -7.79 -8.28 7.90
N PHE A 160 -7.04 -8.52 6.82
CA PHE A 160 -6.57 -7.47 5.92
C PHE A 160 -7.65 -6.95 4.97
N SER A 161 -8.74 -7.69 4.72
CA SER A 161 -9.76 -7.32 3.73
C SER A 161 -11.06 -6.76 4.32
N LYS A 162 -11.13 -6.54 5.64
CA LYS A 162 -12.29 -5.95 6.30
C LYS A 162 -12.73 -4.64 5.60
N LYS A 163 -14.00 -4.64 5.17
CA LYS A 163 -14.69 -3.50 4.53
C LYS A 163 -15.36 -2.61 5.56
N ASP A 164 -16.10 -3.22 6.47
CA ASP A 164 -16.82 -2.55 7.55
C ASP A 164 -15.89 -2.36 8.75
N ILE A 165 -15.30 -1.17 8.82
CA ILE A 165 -14.38 -0.77 9.88
C ILE A 165 -15.15 0.09 10.86
N ARG A 166 -15.36 -0.43 12.07
CA ARG A 166 -16.04 0.27 13.17
C ARG A 166 -15.07 1.17 13.95
N GLY A 167 -13.79 0.89 13.84
CA GLY A 167 -12.71 1.71 14.41
C GLY A 167 -11.34 1.05 14.27
N ASN A 168 -10.31 1.73 14.76
CA ASN A 168 -8.92 1.28 14.64
C ASN A 168 -8.67 -0.10 15.30
N TYR A 169 -9.49 -0.50 16.26
CA TYR A 169 -9.36 -1.80 16.92
C TYR A 169 -9.63 -2.99 15.98
N ASP A 170 -10.37 -2.80 14.88
CA ASP A 170 -10.60 -3.84 13.87
C ASP A 170 -9.30 -4.22 13.13
N TYR A 171 -8.26 -3.39 13.23
CA TYR A 171 -6.93 -3.64 12.67
C TYR A 171 -5.94 -4.31 13.63
N LYS A 172 -6.33 -4.63 14.88
CA LYS A 172 -5.37 -5.15 15.87
C LYS A 172 -4.64 -6.41 15.40
N ILE A 173 -5.36 -7.38 14.84
CA ILE A 173 -4.77 -8.66 14.44
C ILE A 173 -3.83 -8.47 13.26
N SER A 174 -4.28 -7.78 12.20
CA SER A 174 -3.45 -7.49 11.03
C SER A 174 -2.22 -6.64 11.38
N ALA A 175 -2.38 -5.62 12.23
CA ALA A 175 -1.28 -4.79 12.72
C ALA A 175 -0.23 -5.57 13.52
N LEU A 176 -0.68 -6.38 14.48
CA LEU A 176 0.22 -7.18 15.33
C LEU A 176 0.94 -8.25 14.51
N PHE A 177 0.24 -8.88 13.56
CA PHE A 177 0.86 -9.80 12.62
C PHE A 177 1.94 -9.09 11.79
N SER A 178 1.62 -7.96 11.15
CA SER A 178 2.60 -7.19 10.37
C SER A 178 3.82 -6.81 11.19
N GLU A 179 3.61 -6.35 12.43
CA GLU A 179 4.70 -6.00 13.32
C GLU A 179 5.57 -7.22 13.64
N ALA A 180 4.97 -8.36 14.00
CA ALA A 180 5.71 -9.58 14.32
C ALA A 180 6.47 -10.12 13.10
N ALA A 181 5.83 -10.11 11.93
CA ALA A 181 6.36 -10.60 10.67
C ALA A 181 7.53 -9.74 10.16
N SER A 182 7.49 -8.43 10.42
CA SER A 182 8.51 -7.46 9.98
C SER A 182 9.71 -7.35 10.93
N ARG A 183 9.80 -8.17 11.99
CA ARG A 183 10.95 -8.19 12.94
C ARG A 183 12.16 -8.98 12.43
N ASN A 184 12.02 -9.69 11.31
CA ASN A 184 13.07 -10.48 10.67
C ASN A 184 13.54 -9.80 9.36
N SER A 185 14.35 -10.48 8.54
CA SER A 185 14.86 -10.05 7.22
C SER A 185 13.80 -9.77 6.14
N VAL A 186 12.59 -9.40 6.55
CA VAL A 186 11.42 -9.07 5.75
C VAL A 186 11.24 -7.55 5.81
N ASP A 187 11.21 -6.92 4.64
CA ASP A 187 11.08 -5.48 4.46
C ASP A 187 9.66 -4.96 4.75
N GLY A 188 8.67 -5.84 4.74
CA GLY A 188 7.29 -5.49 5.06
C GLY A 188 6.26 -6.50 4.57
N ILE A 189 5.05 -6.01 4.31
CA ILE A 189 3.94 -6.83 3.83
C ILE A 189 3.28 -6.20 2.60
N ILE A 190 2.65 -7.05 1.78
CA ILE A 190 1.87 -6.65 0.61
C ILE A 190 0.53 -7.36 0.62
N TYR A 191 -0.55 -6.63 0.34
CA TYR A 191 -1.92 -7.15 0.38
C TYR A 191 -2.82 -6.43 -0.63
N PRO A 192 -3.88 -7.07 -1.15
CA PRO A 192 -4.78 -6.44 -2.11
C PRO A 192 -5.46 -5.18 -1.56
N SER A 193 -5.62 -4.16 -2.41
CA SER A 193 -6.42 -2.99 -2.06
C SER A 193 -7.92 -3.33 -2.15
N VAL A 194 -8.60 -3.34 -1.01
CA VAL A 194 -10.04 -3.63 -0.94
C VAL A 194 -10.87 -2.54 -1.61
N ARG A 195 -10.36 -1.30 -1.66
CA ARG A 195 -11.12 -0.11 -2.07
C ARG A 195 -11.46 -0.11 -3.55
N LEU A 196 -10.58 -0.63 -4.39
CA LEU A 196 -10.83 -0.83 -5.83
C LEU A 196 -10.92 -2.32 -6.19
N GLY A 197 -11.49 -3.14 -5.31
CA GLY A 197 -11.75 -4.55 -5.60
C GLY A 197 -10.50 -5.41 -5.85
N GLY A 198 -9.31 -5.00 -5.41
CA GLY A 198 -8.07 -5.74 -5.60
C GLY A 198 -7.36 -5.46 -6.92
N MET A 199 -7.73 -4.39 -7.64
CA MET A 199 -7.03 -3.98 -8.87
C MET A 199 -5.56 -3.61 -8.64
N SER A 200 -5.21 -3.13 -7.45
CA SER A 200 -3.86 -2.77 -7.04
C SER A 200 -3.52 -3.37 -5.67
N PHE A 201 -2.26 -3.26 -5.26
CA PHE A 201 -1.79 -3.74 -3.97
C PHE A 201 -1.43 -2.59 -3.05
N ASN A 202 -1.77 -2.73 -1.77
CA ASN A 202 -1.19 -1.93 -0.71
C ASN A 202 0.10 -2.60 -0.24
N VAL A 203 1.14 -1.79 -0.04
CA VAL A 203 2.42 -2.20 0.53
C VAL A 203 2.64 -1.43 1.82
N ALA A 204 3.06 -2.12 2.87
CA ALA A 204 3.49 -1.53 4.13
C ALA A 204 4.93 -1.97 4.42
N LEU A 205 5.87 -1.02 4.41
CA LEU A 205 7.30 -1.27 4.61
C LEU A 205 7.75 -0.80 5.99
N ASN A 206 8.66 -1.54 6.60
CA ASN A 206 9.28 -1.15 7.86
C ASN A 206 10.28 0.01 7.68
N GLU A 207 10.73 0.59 8.78
CA GLU A 207 11.61 1.76 8.77
C GLU A 207 12.97 1.49 8.10
N LEU A 208 13.49 0.26 8.19
CA LEU A 208 14.76 -0.10 7.56
C LEU A 208 14.63 -0.21 6.04
N ALA A 209 13.51 -0.73 5.55
CA ALA A 209 13.23 -0.90 4.13
C ALA A 209 13.14 0.43 3.38
N ILE A 210 12.79 1.53 4.05
CA ILE A 210 12.77 2.87 3.43
C ILE A 210 14.15 3.27 2.92
N LYS A 211 15.23 2.80 3.56
CA LYS A 211 16.60 3.07 3.13
C LYS A 211 16.89 2.52 1.74
N LYS A 212 16.11 1.52 1.29
CA LYS A 212 16.17 0.94 -0.05
C LYS A 212 15.36 1.73 -1.07
N LEU A 213 14.65 2.77 -0.66
CA LEU A 213 13.80 3.58 -1.53
C LEU A 213 14.45 4.92 -1.88
N LYS A 214 14.08 5.42 -3.05
CA LYS A 214 14.38 6.76 -3.53
C LYS A 214 13.09 7.40 -4.03
N LEU A 215 12.83 8.64 -3.63
CA LEU A 215 11.77 9.44 -4.22
C LEU A 215 12.26 9.94 -5.60
N ASP A 216 11.60 9.51 -6.67
CA ASP A 216 11.96 9.86 -8.04
C ASP A 216 11.18 11.04 -8.59
N SER A 217 9.91 11.16 -8.21
CA SER A 217 9.06 12.28 -8.64
C SER A 217 7.93 12.54 -7.67
N VAL A 218 7.39 13.75 -7.77
CA VAL A 218 6.24 14.19 -6.99
C VAL A 218 5.20 14.82 -7.91
N GLU A 219 3.94 14.47 -7.70
CA GLU A 219 2.78 15.12 -8.31
C GLU A 219 1.95 15.80 -7.22
N GLU A 220 1.46 17.01 -7.48
CA GLU A 220 0.33 17.60 -6.74
C GLU A 220 -0.91 17.47 -7.62
N ALA A 221 -1.98 16.93 -7.05
CA ALA A 221 -3.24 16.70 -7.74
C ALA A 221 -4.42 17.31 -6.98
N THR A 222 -5.44 17.71 -7.73
CA THR A 222 -6.78 17.99 -7.20
C THR A 222 -7.60 16.71 -7.28
N VAL A 223 -8.19 16.31 -6.17
CA VAL A 223 -9.16 15.22 -6.07
C VAL A 223 -10.54 15.84 -5.94
N GLN A 224 -11.45 15.48 -6.86
CA GLN A 224 -12.84 15.89 -6.83
C GLN A 224 -13.76 14.68 -6.81
N GLN A 225 -14.84 14.77 -6.05
CA GLN A 225 -15.94 13.82 -6.10
C GLN A 225 -17.23 14.53 -6.44
N GLU A 226 -17.88 14.05 -7.50
CA GLU A 226 -19.23 14.45 -7.91
C GLU A 226 -20.10 13.21 -8.06
N GLY A 227 -21.12 13.08 -7.20
CA GLY A 227 -21.89 11.83 -7.08
C GLY A 227 -21.01 10.66 -6.64
N ASN A 228 -20.91 9.64 -7.49
CA ASN A 228 -20.06 8.46 -7.29
C ASN A 228 -18.77 8.48 -8.12
N ASN A 229 -18.53 9.57 -8.86
CA ASN A 229 -17.36 9.70 -9.71
C ASN A 229 -16.27 10.46 -8.96
N VAL A 230 -15.10 9.84 -8.82
CA VAL A 230 -13.89 10.47 -8.30
C VAL A 230 -12.98 10.79 -9.48
N SER A 231 -12.56 12.04 -9.61
CA SER A 231 -11.58 12.49 -10.60
C SER A 231 -10.31 12.97 -9.90
N ILE A 232 -9.16 12.70 -10.54
CA ILE A 232 -7.85 13.15 -10.07
C ILE A 232 -7.19 13.90 -11.21
N SER A 233 -6.94 15.19 -11.01
CA SER A 233 -6.29 16.07 -11.99
C SER A 233 -4.92 16.48 -11.48
N ILE A 234 -3.87 16.19 -12.25
CA ILE A 234 -2.49 16.60 -11.88
C ILE A 234 -2.33 18.09 -12.17
N ASN A 235 -1.99 18.86 -11.15
CA ASN A 235 -1.83 20.31 -11.22
C ASN A 235 -0.37 20.72 -11.33
N ALA A 236 0.53 19.97 -10.69
CA ALA A 236 1.96 20.28 -10.66
C ALA A 236 2.79 19.00 -10.57
N PHE A 237 4.02 19.06 -11.07
CA PHE A 237 4.92 17.92 -11.14
C PHE A 237 6.37 18.36 -10.91
N THR A 238 7.20 17.45 -10.40
CA THR A 238 8.65 17.61 -10.40
C THR A 238 9.37 16.26 -10.36
N LYS A 239 10.56 16.20 -10.95
CA LYS A 239 11.50 15.08 -10.75
C LYS A 239 12.42 15.40 -9.58
N CYS A 240 12.61 14.43 -8.70
CA CYS A 240 13.45 14.55 -7.53
C CYS A 240 14.88 14.11 -7.83
N ASN A 241 15.85 14.93 -7.40
CA ASN A 241 17.28 14.72 -7.64
C ASN A 241 18.03 14.29 -6.37
N ASN A 242 17.46 13.40 -5.55
CA ASN A 242 18.03 12.98 -4.24
C ASN A 242 18.28 14.13 -3.25
N GLN A 243 17.56 15.24 -3.39
CA GLN A 243 17.63 16.37 -2.47
C GLN A 243 16.60 16.20 -1.34
N SER A 244 16.85 16.81 -0.18
CA SER A 244 15.90 16.82 0.94
C SER A 244 14.63 17.62 0.65
N THR A 245 14.69 18.52 -0.33
CA THR A 245 13.58 19.37 -0.77
C THR A 245 13.33 19.20 -2.26
N PHE A 246 12.12 19.51 -2.70
CA PHE A 246 11.72 19.55 -4.09
C PHE A 246 10.86 20.79 -4.36
N LYS A 247 10.82 21.21 -5.63
CA LYS A 247 9.97 22.33 -6.08
C LYS A 247 9.05 21.82 -7.18
N LEU A 248 7.75 21.85 -6.90
CA LEU A 248 6.70 21.53 -7.87
C LEU A 248 6.55 22.65 -8.89
N GLU A 249 6.50 22.27 -10.17
CA GLU A 249 6.22 23.16 -11.29
C GLU A 249 4.80 22.90 -11.77
N ASP A 250 4.00 23.97 -11.89
CA ASP A 250 2.61 23.84 -12.33
C ASP A 250 2.57 23.34 -13.78
N VAL A 251 1.70 22.36 -14.04
CA VAL A 251 1.51 21.81 -15.38
C VAL A 251 0.82 22.87 -16.24
N PRO A 252 1.38 23.27 -17.39
CA PRO A 252 0.77 24.28 -18.24
C PRO A 252 -0.60 23.82 -18.74
N GLY A 253 -1.65 24.59 -18.43
CA GLY A 253 -2.92 24.55 -19.16
C GLY A 253 -4.08 23.73 -18.59
N LYS A 254 -4.51 24.01 -17.36
CA LYS A 254 -5.93 23.94 -16.95
C LYS A 254 -6.25 25.05 -15.94
N GLN A 255 -6.58 26.24 -16.46
CA GLN A 255 -7.45 27.19 -15.76
C GLN A 255 -8.89 26.69 -15.83
#